data_AF-A0A9R1QFS6-F1
#
_entry.id   AF-A0A9R1QFS6-F1
#
_cell.length_a   1.000
_cell.length_b   1.000
_cell.length_c   1.000
_cell.angle_alpha   90.00
_cell.angle_beta   90.00
_cell.angle_gamma   90.00
#
_symmetry.space_group_name_H-M   'P 1'
#
loop_
_entity.id
_entity.type
_entity.pdbx_description
1 polymer ?
#
loop_
_entity_poly.entity_id
_entity_poly.type
_entity_poly.pdbx_seq_one_letter_code
_entity_poly.pdbx_strand_id
1 'polypeptide(L)'
;MQVLFLHEFCTLSKSLPLVQQLRLFRDLSGEGVFEIVSDVLQSQDRKIVSAGTDIVILFLNQDPNLLRSYIVQQEGNSLLGLLVKGMVTDFGEQMHCQFLEILRILMDSFTMSGAHRDVIIEIFYERHLDYLVDVIASSCPSRSATRTSPNSAVVGGNTEEHRIKPEILLNVCELLCFCVVHHPYRIKCNFLMNNAIEKILTMTRRSEKFLVVAAVRFMRTIISRNDEHLIRHVVKFNLLKPIIDAFVENGDRYNMLQSGVLELLEHIRKVHLNLLLFMLPSLSQINL
;
A
#
# COMPACT_ATOMS: atom_id res chain seq x y z
N MET A 1 -0.78 -29.78 9.33
CA MET A 1 0.42 -30.55 9.71
C MET A 1 1.50 -30.52 8.62
N GLN A 2 1.14 -30.64 7.34
CA GLN A 2 2.10 -30.63 6.21
C GLN A 2 2.87 -29.30 6.03
N VAL A 3 2.21 -28.13 6.17
CA VAL A 3 2.90 -26.82 6.00
C VAL A 3 3.91 -26.50 7.10
N LEU A 4 3.65 -26.89 8.34
CA LEU A 4 4.59 -26.64 9.45
C LEU A 4 5.87 -27.46 9.28
N PHE A 5 5.73 -28.71 8.82
CA PHE A 5 6.87 -29.53 8.44
C PHE A 5 7.65 -28.90 7.27
N LEU A 6 6.96 -28.43 6.23
CA LEU A 6 7.60 -27.74 5.11
C LEU A 6 8.34 -26.47 5.56
N HIS A 7 7.75 -25.71 6.48
CA HIS A 7 8.37 -24.52 7.06
C HIS A 7 9.63 -24.86 7.87
N GLU A 8 9.59 -25.88 8.72
CA GLU A 8 10.77 -26.38 9.44
C GLU A 8 11.85 -26.86 8.47
N PHE A 9 11.48 -27.60 7.43
CA PHE A 9 12.39 -28.08 6.41
C PHE A 9 13.09 -26.93 5.66
N CYS A 10 12.34 -25.92 5.21
CA CYS A 10 12.90 -24.74 4.56
C CYS A 10 13.80 -23.94 5.53
N THR A 11 13.44 -23.89 6.82
CA THR A 11 14.26 -23.23 7.84
C THR A 11 15.59 -23.94 8.05
N LEU A 12 15.58 -25.28 8.13
CA LEU A 12 16.78 -26.09 8.28
C LEU A 12 17.71 -25.98 7.06
N SER A 13 17.16 -25.79 5.86
CA SER A 13 17.99 -25.64 4.65
C SER A 13 18.93 -24.44 4.67
N LYS A 14 18.70 -23.44 5.54
CA LYS A 14 19.62 -22.29 5.72
C LYS A 14 21.03 -22.70 6.15
N SER A 15 21.18 -23.89 6.72
CA SER A 15 22.48 -24.46 7.12
C SER A 15 23.29 -25.02 5.96
N LEU A 16 22.67 -25.23 4.79
CA LEU A 16 23.33 -25.80 3.62
C LEU A 16 24.23 -24.76 2.93
N PRO A 17 25.25 -25.17 2.16
CA PRO A 17 25.97 -24.29 1.25
C PRO A 17 25.02 -23.62 0.23
N LEU A 18 25.30 -22.37 -0.16
CA LEU A 18 24.42 -21.55 -1.03
C LEU A 18 23.99 -22.28 -2.32
N VAL A 19 24.89 -22.98 -2.99
CA VAL A 19 24.59 -23.72 -4.23
C VAL A 19 23.56 -24.83 -3.98
N GLN A 20 23.65 -25.51 -2.84
CA GLN A 20 22.70 -26.55 -2.46
C GLN A 20 21.35 -25.97 -2.06
N GLN A 21 21.34 -24.79 -1.41
CA GLN A 21 20.10 -24.05 -1.13
C GLN A 21 19.39 -23.70 -2.44
N LEU A 22 20.07 -23.02 -3.37
CA LEU A 22 19.47 -22.63 -4.64
C LEU A 22 18.89 -23.81 -5.42
N ARG A 23 19.58 -24.96 -5.43
CA ARG A 23 19.07 -26.19 -6.03
C ARG A 23 17.81 -26.68 -5.33
N LEU A 24 17.86 -26.80 -4.00
CA LEU A 24 16.72 -27.27 -3.21
C LEU A 24 15.47 -26.40 -3.42
N PHE A 25 15.60 -25.08 -3.37
CA PHE A 25 14.47 -24.16 -3.55
C PHE A 25 13.89 -24.25 -4.98
N ARG A 26 14.73 -24.50 -5.99
CA ARG A 26 14.26 -24.75 -7.35
C ARG A 26 13.50 -26.08 -7.47
N ASP A 27 14.02 -27.14 -6.85
CA ASP A 27 13.38 -28.47 -6.84
C ASP A 27 12.02 -28.37 -6.12
N LEU A 28 11.98 -27.74 -4.94
CA LEU A 28 10.73 -27.49 -4.19
C LEU A 28 9.71 -26.65 -4.98
N SER A 29 10.18 -25.65 -5.73
CA SER A 29 9.32 -24.87 -6.63
C SER A 29 8.72 -25.73 -7.74
N GLY A 30 9.45 -26.72 -8.25
CA GLY A 30 8.96 -27.65 -9.27
C GLY A 30 7.97 -28.69 -8.72
N GLU A 31 8.10 -29.04 -7.43
CA GLU A 31 7.25 -30.01 -6.72
C GLU A 31 5.97 -29.39 -6.11
N GLY A 32 5.65 -28.14 -6.46
CA GLY A 32 4.36 -27.54 -6.11
C GLY A 32 4.30 -26.85 -4.74
N VAL A 33 5.41 -26.33 -4.22
CA VAL A 33 5.41 -25.58 -2.95
C VAL A 33 4.48 -24.36 -3.00
N PHE A 34 4.41 -23.66 -4.13
CA PHE A 34 3.64 -22.42 -4.20
C PHE A 34 2.11 -22.65 -4.22
N GLU A 35 1.68 -23.83 -4.65
CA GLU A 35 0.30 -24.31 -4.58
C GLU A 35 -0.07 -24.53 -3.11
N ILE A 36 0.79 -25.22 -2.36
CA ILE A 36 0.62 -25.42 -0.91
C ILE A 36 0.56 -24.06 -0.19
N VAL A 37 1.45 -23.14 -0.54
CA VAL A 37 1.44 -21.77 0.01
C VAL A 37 0.13 -21.05 -0.35
N SER A 38 -0.36 -21.19 -1.57
CA SER A 38 -1.61 -20.56 -2.02
C SER A 38 -2.81 -21.07 -1.21
N ASP A 39 -2.86 -22.36 -0.90
CA ASP A 39 -3.90 -22.95 -0.06
C ASP A 39 -3.81 -22.47 1.39
N VAL A 40 -2.58 -22.42 1.91
CA VAL A 40 -2.28 -22.00 3.28
C VAL A 40 -2.64 -20.54 3.53
N LEU A 41 -2.37 -19.65 2.58
CA LEU A 41 -2.70 -18.22 2.70
C LEU A 41 -4.22 -17.94 2.70
N GLN A 42 -5.04 -18.91 2.31
CA GLN A 42 -6.50 -18.83 2.38
C GLN A 42 -7.06 -19.31 3.73
N SER A 43 -6.21 -19.87 4.60
CA SER A 43 -6.61 -20.36 5.92
C SER A 43 -7.02 -19.24 6.87
N GLN A 44 -7.92 -19.57 7.81
CA GLN A 44 -8.27 -18.70 8.94
C GLN A 44 -7.29 -18.88 10.13
N ASP A 45 -6.47 -19.94 10.11
CA ASP A 45 -5.48 -20.18 11.15
C ASP A 45 -4.23 -19.32 10.92
N ARG A 46 -4.05 -18.34 11.79
CA ARG A 46 -2.93 -17.38 11.78
C ARG A 46 -1.58 -18.06 11.81
N LYS A 47 -1.43 -19.19 12.51
CA LYS A 47 -0.16 -19.93 12.56
C LYS A 47 0.17 -20.56 11.23
N ILE A 48 -0.84 -21.06 10.54
CA ILE A 48 -0.71 -21.64 9.20
C ILE A 48 -0.35 -20.55 8.20
N VAL A 49 -1.07 -19.41 8.22
CA VAL A 49 -0.78 -18.26 7.35
C VAL A 49 0.62 -17.69 7.60
N SER A 50 1.03 -17.57 8.88
CA SER A 50 2.38 -17.15 9.27
C SER A 50 3.45 -18.07 8.70
N ALA A 51 3.32 -19.39 8.86
CA ALA A 51 4.26 -20.36 8.28
C ALA A 51 4.33 -20.27 6.75
N GLY A 52 3.18 -20.08 6.08
CA GLY A 52 3.16 -19.86 4.62
C GLY A 52 3.85 -18.58 4.19
N THR A 53 3.65 -17.50 4.93
CA THR A 53 4.30 -16.20 4.69
C THR A 53 5.81 -16.29 4.90
N ASP A 54 6.25 -16.97 5.95
CA ASP A 54 7.67 -17.22 6.22
C ASP A 54 8.29 -18.05 5.09
N ILE A 55 7.63 -19.10 4.60
CA ILE A 55 8.09 -19.85 3.41
C ILE A 55 8.26 -18.91 2.21
N VAL A 56 7.29 -18.04 1.92
CA VAL A 56 7.41 -17.06 0.82
C VAL A 56 8.64 -16.17 0.99
N ILE A 57 8.87 -15.65 2.19
CA ILE A 57 10.05 -14.81 2.50
C ILE A 57 11.35 -15.60 2.31
N LEU A 58 11.39 -16.89 2.70
CA LEU A 58 12.54 -17.74 2.46
C LEU A 58 12.86 -17.86 0.97
N PHE A 59 11.86 -18.11 0.13
CA PHE A 59 12.03 -18.18 -1.32
C PHE A 59 12.51 -16.85 -1.90
N LEU A 60 11.90 -15.73 -1.49
CA LEU A 60 12.25 -14.40 -1.96
C LEU A 60 13.68 -14.00 -1.61
N ASN A 61 14.18 -14.42 -0.44
CA ASN A 61 15.57 -14.16 -0.04
C ASN A 61 16.59 -14.98 -0.84
N GLN A 62 16.18 -16.10 -1.43
CA GLN A 62 17.06 -16.99 -2.20
C GLN A 62 17.06 -16.64 -3.68
N ASP A 63 15.90 -16.71 -4.31
CA ASP A 63 15.70 -16.35 -5.70
C ASP A 63 14.25 -15.92 -5.92
N PRO A 64 13.96 -14.61 -5.91
CA PRO A 64 12.60 -14.14 -6.06
C PRO A 64 12.03 -14.42 -7.46
N ASN A 65 12.85 -14.81 -8.45
CA ASN A 65 12.36 -15.19 -9.78
C ASN A 65 11.57 -16.49 -9.79
N LEU A 66 11.77 -17.39 -8.82
CA LEU A 66 10.96 -18.61 -8.68
C LEU A 66 9.49 -18.24 -8.45
N LEU A 67 9.24 -17.39 -7.45
CA LEU A 67 7.89 -16.92 -7.14
C LEU A 67 7.29 -16.07 -8.27
N ARG A 68 8.10 -15.22 -8.92
CA ARG A 68 7.64 -14.42 -10.05
C ARG A 68 7.21 -15.28 -11.24
N SER A 69 8.02 -16.27 -11.60
CA SER A 69 7.71 -17.18 -12.71
C SER A 69 6.43 -17.96 -12.44
N TYR A 70 6.25 -18.42 -11.19
CA TYR A 70 5.00 -19.04 -10.76
C TYR A 70 3.79 -18.10 -10.91
N ILE A 71 3.88 -16.86 -10.39
CA ILE A 71 2.79 -15.87 -10.48
C ILE A 71 2.40 -15.57 -11.94
N VAL A 72 3.39 -15.46 -12.84
CA VAL A 72 3.15 -15.17 -14.27
C VAL A 72 2.45 -16.33 -14.98
N GLN A 73 2.67 -17.56 -14.55
CA GLN A 73 2.08 -18.76 -15.15
C GLN A 73 0.65 -19.04 -14.68
N GLN A 74 0.16 -18.36 -13.64
CA GLN A 74 -1.19 -18.61 -13.10
C GLN A 74 -2.29 -17.88 -13.88
N GLU A 75 -3.40 -18.59 -14.15
CA GLU A 75 -4.64 -18.03 -14.66
C GLU A 75 -5.68 -17.84 -13.54
N GLY A 76 -6.21 -16.61 -13.37
CA GLY A 76 -7.19 -16.29 -12.32
C GLY A 76 -6.63 -16.33 -10.88
N ASN A 77 -7.33 -15.71 -9.90
CA ASN A 77 -7.01 -15.60 -8.45
C ASN A 77 -5.58 -16.02 -8.06
N SER A 78 -4.60 -15.27 -8.56
CA SER A 78 -3.20 -15.66 -8.46
C SER A 78 -2.69 -15.48 -7.03
N LEU A 79 -1.57 -16.12 -6.72
CA LEU A 79 -0.87 -15.95 -5.45
C LEU A 79 -0.58 -14.47 -5.15
N LEU A 80 -0.36 -13.64 -6.18
CA LEU A 80 -0.26 -12.20 -6.02
C LEU A 80 -1.53 -11.58 -5.40
N GLY A 81 -2.72 -12.00 -5.85
CA GLY A 81 -3.99 -11.56 -5.29
C GLY A 81 -4.17 -12.00 -3.83
N LEU A 82 -3.72 -13.21 -3.48
CA LEU A 82 -3.72 -13.68 -2.08
C LEU A 82 -2.78 -12.85 -1.20
N LEU A 83 -1.60 -12.50 -1.69
CA LEU A 83 -0.64 -11.63 -0.98
C LEU A 83 -1.20 -10.21 -0.78
N VAL A 84 -1.85 -9.64 -1.80
CA VAL A 84 -2.54 -8.35 -1.72
C VAL A 84 -3.66 -8.39 -0.68
N LYS A 85 -4.52 -9.43 -0.74
CA LYS A 85 -5.58 -9.62 0.26
C LYS A 85 -5.01 -9.84 1.66
N GLY A 86 -3.90 -10.56 1.77
CA GLY A 86 -3.22 -10.82 3.02
C GLY A 86 -2.71 -9.54 3.69
N MET A 87 -2.20 -8.58 2.90
CA MET A 87 -1.76 -7.27 3.40
C MET A 87 -2.90 -6.50 4.08
N VAL A 88 -4.13 -6.62 3.59
CA VAL A 88 -5.30 -5.90 4.13
C VAL A 88 -6.11 -6.71 5.14
N THR A 89 -5.69 -7.93 5.45
CA THR A 89 -6.35 -8.83 6.41
C THR A 89 -5.67 -8.76 7.77
N ASP A 90 -6.47 -8.66 8.84
CA ASP A 90 -5.94 -8.62 10.21
C ASP A 90 -5.64 -10.03 10.76
N PHE A 91 -4.46 -10.55 10.44
CA PHE A 91 -3.94 -11.78 11.03
C PHE A 91 -3.28 -11.58 12.42
N GLY A 92 -3.15 -10.34 12.91
CA GLY A 92 -2.36 -10.04 14.10
C GLY A 92 -0.84 -9.98 13.85
N GLU A 93 -0.05 -9.85 14.92
CA GLU A 93 1.43 -9.99 14.93
C GLU A 93 2.21 -9.24 13.84
N GLN A 94 1.70 -8.08 13.38
CA GLN A 94 2.32 -7.28 12.31
C GLN A 94 2.49 -8.04 10.97
N MET A 95 1.69 -9.09 10.73
CA MET A 95 1.71 -9.87 9.48
C MET A 95 1.54 -8.98 8.22
N HIS A 96 0.74 -7.91 8.31
CA HIS A 96 0.58 -6.92 7.24
C HIS A 96 1.90 -6.26 6.81
N CYS A 97 2.91 -6.17 7.68
CA CYS A 97 4.25 -5.69 7.35
C CYS A 97 5.04 -6.73 6.52
N GLN A 98 4.88 -8.02 6.84
CA GLN A 98 5.50 -9.09 6.06
C GLN A 98 4.92 -9.14 4.64
N PHE A 99 3.59 -9.06 4.49
CA PHE A 99 2.95 -8.98 3.17
C PHE A 99 3.39 -7.73 2.39
N LEU A 100 3.52 -6.58 3.05
CA LEU A 100 4.05 -5.37 2.43
C LEU A 100 5.45 -5.60 1.86
N GLU A 101 6.35 -6.23 2.61
CA GLU A 101 7.72 -6.48 2.18
C GLU A 101 7.78 -7.48 1.02
N ILE A 102 6.98 -8.55 1.09
CA ILE A 102 6.81 -9.51 -0.02
C ILE A 102 6.39 -8.77 -1.29
N LEU A 103 5.38 -7.91 -1.20
CA LEU A 103 4.88 -7.14 -2.35
C LEU A 103 5.93 -6.16 -2.87
N ARG A 104 6.69 -5.50 -2.00
CA ARG A 104 7.80 -4.62 -2.41
C ARG A 104 8.86 -5.38 -3.19
N ILE A 105 9.30 -6.55 -2.71
CA ILE A 105 10.29 -7.37 -3.41
C ILE A 105 9.74 -7.81 -4.76
N LEU A 106 8.49 -8.29 -4.82
CA LEU A 106 7.86 -8.73 -6.07
C LEU A 106 7.75 -7.60 -7.09
N MET A 107 7.47 -6.39 -6.62
CA MET A 107 7.23 -5.20 -7.43
C MET A 107 8.45 -4.30 -7.63
N ASP A 108 9.63 -4.64 -7.12
CA ASP A 108 10.78 -3.75 -7.26
C ASP A 108 11.30 -3.70 -8.71
N SER A 109 11.24 -2.53 -9.32
CA SER A 109 11.72 -2.30 -10.68
C SER A 109 13.25 -2.27 -10.82
N PHE A 110 14.01 -2.03 -9.75
CA PHE A 110 15.46 -1.79 -9.82
C PHE A 110 16.29 -3.06 -9.73
N THR A 111 15.84 -4.04 -8.95
CA THR A 111 16.52 -5.34 -8.80
C THR A 111 16.21 -6.31 -9.94
N MET A 112 15.36 -5.92 -10.89
CA MET A 112 14.75 -6.80 -11.89
C MET A 112 15.28 -6.63 -13.31
N SER A 113 15.66 -7.75 -13.93
CA SER A 113 15.81 -7.88 -15.38
C SER A 113 14.78 -8.89 -15.92
N GLY A 114 14.14 -8.56 -17.05
CA GLY A 114 13.33 -9.51 -17.83
C GLY A 114 11.81 -9.28 -17.85
N ALA A 115 11.14 -9.99 -18.77
CA ALA A 115 9.73 -9.82 -19.14
C ALA A 115 8.73 -10.13 -18.01
N HIS A 116 9.07 -11.05 -17.08
CA HIS A 116 8.19 -11.42 -15.97
C HIS A 116 7.87 -10.22 -15.04
N ARG A 117 8.82 -9.27 -14.91
CA ARG A 117 8.61 -8.04 -14.14
C ARG A 117 7.42 -7.25 -14.66
N ASP A 118 7.40 -6.97 -15.96
CA ASP A 118 6.39 -6.11 -16.57
C ASP A 118 5.01 -6.74 -16.49
N VAL A 119 4.94 -8.07 -16.63
CA VAL A 119 3.69 -8.83 -16.47
C VAL A 119 3.16 -8.74 -15.04
N ILE A 120 4.00 -8.92 -14.02
CA ILE A 120 3.53 -8.84 -12.62
C ILE A 120 3.06 -7.43 -12.27
N ILE A 121 3.82 -6.41 -12.69
CA ILE A 121 3.41 -5.01 -12.51
C ILE A 121 2.06 -4.78 -13.20
N GLU A 122 1.90 -5.23 -14.44
CA GLU A 122 0.65 -5.11 -15.18
C GLU A 122 -0.52 -5.77 -14.44
N ILE A 123 -0.36 -7.03 -14.01
CA ILE A 123 -1.38 -7.75 -13.22
C ILE A 123 -1.74 -6.96 -11.96
N PHE A 124 -0.76 -6.43 -11.22
CA PHE A 124 -1.01 -5.64 -10.02
C PHE A 124 -1.84 -4.39 -10.32
N TYR A 125 -1.44 -3.61 -11.33
CA TYR A 125 -2.10 -2.37 -11.69
C TYR A 125 -3.53 -2.59 -12.24
N GLU A 126 -3.74 -3.66 -13.00
CA GLU A 126 -5.04 -3.96 -13.60
C GLU A 126 -6.02 -4.63 -12.63
N ARG A 127 -5.52 -5.46 -11.69
CA ARG A 127 -6.40 -6.32 -10.87
C ARG A 127 -6.43 -5.97 -9.39
N HIS A 128 -5.42 -5.25 -8.89
CA HIS A 128 -5.21 -5.12 -7.44
C HIS A 128 -5.09 -3.68 -6.94
N LEU A 129 -4.64 -2.74 -7.78
CA LEU A 129 -4.50 -1.34 -7.37
C LEU A 129 -5.82 -0.74 -6.87
N ASP A 130 -6.90 -0.88 -7.65
CA ASP A 130 -8.19 -0.29 -7.30
C ASP A 130 -8.74 -0.85 -5.99
N TYR A 131 -8.57 -2.16 -5.77
CA TYR A 131 -8.93 -2.79 -4.51
C TYR A 131 -8.21 -2.15 -3.31
N LEU A 132 -6.90 -1.92 -3.40
CA LEU A 132 -6.12 -1.28 -2.33
C LEU A 132 -6.52 0.19 -2.10
N VAL A 133 -6.78 0.92 -3.18
CA VAL A 133 -7.26 2.30 -3.11
C VAL A 133 -8.65 2.37 -2.47
N ASP A 134 -9.54 1.45 -2.83
CA ASP A 134 -10.90 1.36 -2.28
C ASP A 134 -10.91 0.94 -0.81
N VAL A 135 -9.96 0.09 -0.39
CA VAL A 135 -9.72 -0.24 1.03
C VAL A 135 -9.44 1.04 1.83
N ILE A 136 -8.61 1.95 1.31
CA ILE A 136 -8.36 3.24 1.98
C ILE A 136 -9.63 4.10 1.99
N ALA A 137 -10.27 4.27 0.84
CA ALA A 137 -11.44 5.15 0.69
C ALA A 137 -12.62 4.71 1.59
N SER A 138 -12.92 3.42 1.61
CA SER A 138 -14.00 2.83 2.43
C SER A 138 -13.70 2.89 3.93
N SER A 139 -12.43 2.89 4.31
CA SER A 139 -12.01 2.98 5.73
C SER A 139 -11.97 4.41 6.26
N CYS A 140 -12.20 5.43 5.43
CA CYS A 140 -12.13 6.83 5.83
C CYS A 140 -13.51 7.50 5.88
N PRO A 141 -13.76 8.42 6.83
CA PRO A 141 -15.05 9.11 6.93
C PRO A 141 -15.43 9.88 5.65
N SER A 142 -16.70 9.82 5.26
CA SER A 142 -17.26 10.67 4.20
C SER A 142 -17.39 12.12 4.67
N ARG A 143 -17.15 13.08 3.76
CA ARG A 143 -17.31 14.53 4.02
C ARG A 143 -18.75 14.93 4.37
N SER A 144 -19.75 14.11 4.00
CA SER A 144 -21.17 14.41 4.24
C SER A 144 -21.64 14.09 5.66
N ALA A 145 -20.81 13.53 6.53
CA ALA A 145 -21.16 13.29 7.94
C ALA A 145 -21.04 14.56 8.80
N THR A 146 -21.36 15.73 8.25
CA THR A 146 -21.51 16.96 9.03
C THR A 146 -22.97 17.12 9.44
N ARG A 147 -23.20 16.89 10.74
CA ARG A 147 -24.31 17.42 11.54
C ARG A 147 -25.72 16.86 11.26
N THR A 148 -26.00 15.66 11.76
CA THR A 148 -27.38 15.33 12.14
C THR A 148 -27.62 15.81 13.57
N SER A 149 -28.66 16.63 13.75
CA SER A 149 -29.18 17.10 15.03
C SER A 149 -29.30 15.98 16.08
N PRO A 150 -29.17 16.29 17.38
CA PRO A 150 -29.29 15.31 18.45
C PRO A 150 -30.77 14.99 18.74
N ASN A 151 -31.52 14.50 17.74
CA ASN A 151 -32.89 14.00 17.92
C ASN A 151 -33.33 13.14 16.72
N SER A 152 -32.85 11.90 16.68
CA SER A 152 -33.61 10.79 16.08
C SER A 152 -33.14 9.49 16.70
N ALA A 153 -33.89 9.02 17.70
CA ALA A 153 -33.76 7.68 18.22
C ALA A 153 -34.25 6.68 17.16
N VAL A 154 -33.33 5.93 16.54
CA VAL A 154 -33.65 4.70 15.80
C VAL A 154 -32.49 3.71 15.95
N VAL A 155 -32.77 2.70 16.78
CA VAL A 155 -32.50 1.27 16.62
C VAL A 155 -31.05 0.82 16.42
N GLY A 156 -30.59 0.03 17.39
CA GLY A 156 -29.29 -0.63 17.39
C GLY A 156 -29.08 -1.52 16.16
N GLY A 157 -27.93 -1.32 15.54
CA GLY A 157 -27.21 -2.34 14.80
C GLY A 157 -25.84 -2.49 15.44
N ASN A 158 -25.60 -3.59 16.13
CA ASN A 158 -24.25 -4.07 16.44
C ASN A 158 -23.58 -4.53 15.12
N THR A 159 -23.42 -3.64 14.16
CA THR A 159 -22.41 -3.80 13.13
C THR A 159 -21.12 -3.30 13.75
N GLU A 160 -20.40 -4.21 14.40
CA GLU A 160 -18.95 -4.08 14.47
C GLU A 160 -18.46 -4.07 13.02
N GLU A 161 -18.55 -2.90 12.37
CA GLU A 161 -17.89 -2.64 11.10
C GLU A 161 -16.45 -3.05 11.33
N HIS A 162 -16.00 -4.06 10.58
CA HIS A 162 -14.66 -4.61 10.67
C HIS A 162 -13.68 -3.54 10.21
N ARG A 163 -13.44 -2.55 11.07
CA ARG A 163 -12.69 -1.34 10.76
C ARG A 163 -11.26 -1.78 10.55
N ILE A 164 -10.78 -1.61 9.33
CA ILE A 164 -9.40 -1.93 8.98
C ILE A 164 -8.49 -1.16 9.93
N LYS A 165 -7.53 -1.90 10.52
CA LYS A 165 -6.60 -1.35 11.48
C LYS A 165 -5.81 -0.20 10.86
N PRO A 166 -5.60 0.92 11.57
CA PRO A 166 -4.82 2.05 11.07
C PRO A 166 -3.45 1.65 10.49
N GLU A 167 -2.75 0.69 11.12
CA GLU A 167 -1.43 0.21 10.70
C GLU A 167 -1.47 -0.48 9.33
N ILE A 168 -2.58 -1.16 9.01
CA ILE A 168 -2.81 -1.75 7.69
C ILE A 168 -2.96 -0.65 6.64
N LEU A 169 -3.75 0.40 6.92
CA LEU A 169 -3.91 1.53 6.00
C LEU A 169 -2.58 2.26 5.75
N LEU A 170 -1.75 2.36 6.78
CA LEU A 170 -0.40 2.91 6.65
C LEU A 170 0.43 2.07 5.66
N ASN A 171 0.43 0.74 5.80
CA ASN A 171 1.17 -0.15 4.90
C ASN A 171 0.65 -0.09 3.46
N VAL A 172 -0.67 -0.03 3.26
CA VAL A 172 -1.24 0.18 1.92
C VAL A 172 -0.74 1.49 1.33
N CYS A 173 -0.84 2.60 2.07
CA CYS A 173 -0.33 3.89 1.61
C CYS A 173 1.17 3.87 1.31
N GLU A 174 1.96 3.12 2.09
CA GLU A 174 3.39 2.94 1.86
C GLU A 174 3.69 2.16 0.59
N LEU A 175 2.92 1.12 0.29
CA LEU A 175 3.03 0.39 -0.97
C LEU A 175 2.72 1.30 -2.16
N LEU A 176 1.69 2.14 -2.03
CA LEU A 176 1.32 3.10 -3.08
C LEU A 176 2.42 4.16 -3.28
N CYS A 177 3.03 4.68 -2.21
CA CYS A 177 4.22 5.55 -2.30
C CYS A 177 5.36 4.84 -3.03
N PHE A 178 5.65 3.58 -2.68
CA PHE A 178 6.66 2.77 -3.35
C PHE A 178 6.38 2.66 -4.86
N CYS A 179 5.15 2.33 -5.23
CA CYS A 179 4.71 2.28 -6.63
C CYS A 179 4.94 3.62 -7.36
N VAL A 180 4.67 4.77 -6.72
CA VAL A 180 4.91 6.10 -7.32
C VAL A 180 6.38 6.28 -7.70
N VAL A 181 7.30 5.84 -6.85
CA VAL A 181 8.74 5.99 -7.06
C VAL A 181 9.25 5.00 -8.11
N HIS A 182 8.84 3.73 -8.03
CA HIS A 182 9.41 2.64 -8.83
C HIS A 182 8.76 2.51 -10.22
N HIS A 183 7.49 2.91 -10.39
CA HIS A 183 6.71 2.61 -11.62
C HIS A 183 6.18 3.86 -12.34
N PRO A 184 7.04 4.81 -12.74
CA PRO A 184 6.61 6.12 -13.20
C PRO A 184 5.65 6.09 -14.40
N TYR A 185 5.84 5.15 -15.32
CA TYR A 185 4.99 5.03 -16.51
C TYR A 185 3.58 4.49 -16.20
N ARG A 186 3.46 3.52 -15.28
CA ARG A 186 2.17 2.89 -14.92
C ARG A 186 1.34 3.76 -13.98
N ILE A 187 2.01 4.47 -13.07
CA ILE A 187 1.38 5.42 -12.14
C ILE A 187 0.52 6.44 -12.88
N LYS A 188 1.03 7.00 -13.98
CA LYS A 188 0.33 8.02 -14.76
C LYS A 188 -1.05 7.55 -15.24
N CYS A 189 -1.14 6.38 -15.86
CA CYS A 189 -2.40 5.90 -16.44
C CYS A 189 -3.40 5.56 -15.34
N ASN A 190 -3.00 4.74 -14.37
CA ASN A 190 -3.97 4.18 -13.43
C ASN A 190 -4.41 5.20 -12.37
N PHE A 191 -3.50 6.02 -11.82
CA PHE A 191 -3.88 6.97 -10.77
C PHE A 191 -4.77 8.10 -11.30
N LEU A 192 -4.51 8.55 -12.54
CA LEU A 192 -5.30 9.61 -13.17
C LEU A 192 -6.68 9.12 -13.62
N MET A 193 -6.79 7.88 -14.11
CA MET A 193 -8.07 7.35 -14.60
C MET A 193 -9.01 6.93 -13.47
N ASN A 194 -8.48 6.42 -12.35
CA ASN A 194 -9.30 5.82 -11.29
C ASN A 194 -9.52 6.75 -10.08
N ASN A 195 -9.15 8.04 -10.20
CA ASN A 195 -9.20 9.03 -9.11
C ASN A 195 -8.49 8.56 -7.83
N ALA A 196 -7.42 7.77 -7.97
CA ALA A 196 -6.78 7.11 -6.85
C ALA A 196 -6.18 8.12 -5.85
N ILE A 197 -5.64 9.23 -6.34
CA ILE A 197 -5.04 10.26 -5.48
C ILE A 197 -6.09 10.86 -4.53
N GLU A 198 -7.27 11.19 -5.05
CA GLU A 198 -8.36 11.74 -4.24
C GLU A 198 -8.84 10.74 -3.18
N LYS A 199 -8.99 9.47 -3.57
CA LYS A 199 -9.35 8.36 -2.67
C LYS A 199 -8.31 8.14 -1.58
N ILE A 200 -7.02 8.17 -1.89
CA ILE A 200 -5.94 8.04 -0.88
C ILE A 200 -5.96 9.23 0.08
N LEU A 201 -6.23 10.43 -0.44
CA LEU A 201 -6.30 11.65 0.36
C LEU A 201 -7.45 11.68 1.37
N THR A 202 -8.42 10.76 1.33
CA THR A 202 -9.42 10.64 2.39
C THR A 202 -8.80 10.31 3.75
N MET A 203 -7.59 9.76 3.77
CA MET A 203 -6.81 9.54 5.01
C MET A 203 -6.56 10.82 5.81
N THR A 204 -6.59 11.99 5.17
CA THR A 204 -6.48 13.29 5.87
C THR A 204 -7.60 13.55 6.87
N ARG A 205 -8.73 12.81 6.75
CA ARG A 205 -9.91 12.92 7.61
C ARG A 205 -9.87 11.98 8.81
N ARG A 206 -8.81 11.17 8.94
CA ARG A 206 -8.63 10.23 10.04
C ARG A 206 -8.18 10.97 11.30
N SER A 207 -8.61 10.48 12.46
CA SER A 207 -8.17 11.02 13.75
C SER A 207 -6.71 10.67 14.04
N GLU A 208 -6.23 9.54 13.51
CA GLU A 208 -4.88 9.05 13.66
C GLU A 208 -3.89 9.92 12.85
N LYS A 209 -3.16 10.80 13.54
CA LYS A 209 -2.30 11.80 12.89
C LYS A 209 -1.18 11.20 12.03
N PHE A 210 -0.70 10.00 12.34
CA PHE A 210 0.30 9.34 11.49
C PHE A 210 -0.26 8.94 10.11
N LEU A 211 -1.58 8.68 9.98
CA LEU A 211 -2.22 8.45 8.68
C LEU A 211 -2.34 9.74 7.88
N VAL A 212 -2.63 10.86 8.55
CA VAL A 212 -2.64 12.18 7.91
C VAL A 212 -1.23 12.50 7.39
N VAL A 213 -0.19 12.27 8.20
CA VAL A 213 1.22 12.42 7.78
C VAL A 213 1.57 11.49 6.61
N ALA A 214 1.06 10.26 6.59
CA ALA A 214 1.26 9.35 5.47
C ALA A 214 0.64 9.89 4.17
N ALA A 215 -0.54 10.49 4.22
CA ALA A 215 -1.16 11.16 3.07
C ALA A 215 -0.35 12.38 2.59
N VAL A 216 0.20 13.16 3.51
CA VAL A 216 1.12 14.28 3.19
C VAL A 216 2.38 13.76 2.50
N ARG A 217 2.98 12.68 3.02
CA ARG A 217 4.14 12.01 2.41
C ARG A 217 3.79 11.49 1.01
N PHE A 218 2.63 10.87 0.83
CA PHE A 218 2.17 10.39 -0.47
C PHE A 218 2.06 11.54 -1.49
N MET A 219 1.45 12.66 -1.11
CA MET A 219 1.38 13.84 -1.99
C MET A 219 2.74 14.42 -2.30
N ARG A 220 3.66 14.46 -1.32
CA ARG A 220 5.04 14.84 -1.56
C ARG A 220 5.68 13.93 -2.61
N THR A 221 5.53 12.62 -2.48
CA THR A 221 6.07 11.65 -3.44
C THR A 221 5.55 11.88 -4.84
N ILE A 222 4.25 12.16 -5.01
CA ILE A 222 3.64 12.51 -6.31
C ILE A 222 4.28 13.78 -6.89
N ILE A 223 4.42 14.85 -6.09
CA ILE A 223 4.96 16.13 -6.57
C ILE A 223 6.45 16.01 -6.91
N SER A 224 7.23 15.27 -6.10
CA SER A 224 8.65 15.05 -6.35
C SER A 224 8.94 14.29 -7.66
N ARG A 225 7.93 13.68 -8.28
CA ARG A 225 8.07 13.08 -9.63
C ARG A 225 8.32 14.11 -10.73
N ASN A 226 7.95 15.38 -10.50
CA ASN A 226 8.09 16.45 -11.50
C ASN A 226 7.43 16.11 -12.85
N ASP A 227 6.31 15.36 -12.85
CA ASP A 227 5.55 15.01 -14.05
C ASP A 227 4.44 16.03 -14.29
N GLU A 228 4.43 16.67 -15.47
CA GLU A 228 3.48 17.73 -15.78
C GLU A 228 2.01 17.30 -15.73
N HIS A 229 1.69 16.06 -16.11
CA HIS A 229 0.30 15.59 -16.11
C HIS A 229 -0.22 15.35 -14.70
N LEU A 230 0.61 14.74 -13.83
CA LEU A 230 0.29 14.58 -12.41
C LEU A 230 0.14 15.95 -11.75
N ILE A 231 1.06 16.88 -12.00
CA ILE A 231 0.98 18.25 -11.44
C ILE A 231 -0.27 18.97 -11.94
N ARG A 232 -0.56 18.93 -13.25
CA ARG A 232 -1.80 19.52 -13.81
C ARG A 232 -3.04 18.91 -13.18
N HIS A 233 -3.06 17.60 -12.92
CA HIS A 233 -4.17 16.95 -12.24
C HIS A 233 -4.31 17.42 -10.79
N VAL A 234 -3.21 17.49 -10.04
CA VAL A 234 -3.18 18.02 -8.66
C VAL A 234 -3.76 19.43 -8.58
N VAL A 235 -3.36 20.31 -9.51
CA VAL A 235 -3.91 21.67 -9.62
C VAL A 235 -5.40 21.63 -9.99
N LYS A 236 -5.74 20.96 -11.10
CA LYS A 236 -7.10 20.95 -11.66
C LYS A 236 -8.16 20.49 -10.66
N PHE A 237 -7.84 19.48 -9.86
CA PHE A 237 -8.76 18.90 -8.88
C PHE A 237 -8.52 19.39 -7.45
N ASN A 238 -7.66 20.39 -7.26
CA ASN A 238 -7.33 20.99 -5.96
C ASN A 238 -6.96 19.94 -4.89
N LEU A 239 -6.13 18.96 -5.27
CA LEU A 239 -5.82 17.79 -4.45
C LEU A 239 -4.94 18.10 -3.24
N LEU A 240 -4.41 19.33 -3.12
CA LEU A 240 -3.73 19.77 -1.91
C LEU A 240 -4.70 20.29 -0.84
N LYS A 241 -5.92 20.66 -1.20
CA LYS A 241 -6.91 21.21 -0.25
C LYS A 241 -7.14 20.33 0.98
N PRO A 242 -7.34 18.99 0.88
CA PRO A 242 -7.55 18.15 2.07
C PRO A 242 -6.39 18.21 3.07
N ILE A 243 -5.16 18.40 2.58
CA ILE A 243 -3.97 18.55 3.44
C ILE A 243 -3.99 19.92 4.13
N ILE A 244 -4.33 20.97 3.38
CA ILE A 244 -4.44 22.33 3.94
C ILE A 244 -5.55 22.39 4.99
N ASP A 245 -6.73 21.82 4.71
CA ASP A 245 -7.84 21.77 5.65
C ASP A 245 -7.42 21.04 6.94
N ALA A 246 -6.74 19.89 6.83
CA ALA A 246 -6.21 19.16 7.98
C ALA A 246 -5.13 19.94 8.77
N PHE A 247 -4.35 20.79 8.10
CA PHE A 247 -3.38 21.68 8.71
C PHE A 247 -4.06 22.82 9.48
N VAL A 248 -5.11 23.43 8.91
CA VAL A 248 -5.91 24.47 9.59
C VAL A 248 -6.60 23.90 10.83
N GLU A 249 -7.21 22.72 10.71
CA GLU A 249 -7.83 22.01 11.83
C GLU A 249 -6.82 21.63 12.93
N ASN A 250 -5.54 21.50 12.60
CA ASN A 250 -4.49 21.23 13.58
C ASN A 250 -4.20 22.44 14.49
N GLY A 251 -4.47 23.66 14.01
CA GLY A 251 -4.17 24.92 14.71
C GLY A 251 -2.69 25.03 15.09
N ASP A 252 -2.40 25.62 16.25
CA ASP A 252 -1.03 25.91 16.71
C ASP A 252 -0.28 24.69 17.29
N ARG A 253 -0.78 23.48 17.07
CA ARG A 253 -0.17 22.27 17.63
C ARG A 253 1.11 21.92 16.87
N TYR A 254 2.25 22.16 17.50
CA TYR A 254 3.54 21.72 16.98
C TYR A 254 3.69 20.18 17.09
N ASN A 255 3.35 19.47 16.02
CA ASN A 255 3.42 18.01 15.95
C ASN A 255 3.93 17.55 14.58
N MET A 256 4.00 16.23 14.37
CA MET A 256 4.52 15.66 13.13
C MET A 256 3.71 16.06 11.88
N LEU A 257 2.40 16.31 12.02
CA LEU A 257 1.57 16.82 10.93
C LEU A 257 2.00 18.25 10.55
N GLN A 258 2.18 19.12 11.54
CA GLN A 258 2.68 20.49 11.33
C GLN A 258 3.99 20.47 10.55
N SER A 259 4.99 19.72 11.03
CA SER A 259 6.30 19.62 10.39
C SER A 259 6.20 19.02 8.98
N GLY A 260 5.39 17.97 8.80
CA GLY A 260 5.23 17.32 7.50
C GLY A 260 4.60 18.22 6.45
N VAL A 261 3.58 19.00 6.81
CA VAL A 261 2.94 19.95 5.89
C VAL A 261 3.87 21.10 5.56
N LEU A 262 4.56 21.68 6.54
CA LEU A 262 5.54 22.75 6.28
C LEU A 262 6.65 22.28 5.34
N GLU A 263 7.16 21.06 5.52
CA GLU A 263 8.15 20.48 4.62
C GLU A 263 7.60 20.27 3.20
N LEU A 264 6.35 19.84 3.07
CA LEU A 264 5.67 19.74 1.77
C LEU A 264 5.54 21.12 1.09
N LEU A 265 5.08 22.13 1.82
CA LEU A 265 4.94 23.49 1.30
C LEU A 265 6.28 24.06 0.86
N GLU A 266 7.33 23.85 1.65
CA GLU A 266 8.70 24.26 1.32
C GLU A 266 9.23 23.52 0.09
N HIS A 267 8.92 22.23 -0.07
CA HIS A 267 9.26 21.47 -1.26
C HIS A 267 8.56 22.03 -2.51
N ILE A 268 7.24 22.29 -2.42
CA ILE A 268 6.48 22.90 -3.51
C ILE A 268 7.07 24.28 -3.85
N ARG A 269 7.46 25.08 -2.84
CA ARG A 269 8.08 26.39 -3.05
C ARG A 269 9.35 26.31 -3.90
N LYS A 270 10.19 25.30 -3.65
CA LYS A 270 11.46 25.13 -4.37
C LYS A 270 11.27 24.60 -5.79
N VAL A 271 10.33 23.68 -5.99
CA VAL A 271 10.23 22.91 -7.24
C VAL A 271 9.12 23.44 -8.16
N HIS A 272 8.03 23.97 -7.61
CA HIS A 272 6.82 24.33 -8.34
C HIS A 272 6.15 25.59 -7.80
N LEU A 273 6.75 26.76 -8.02
CA LEU A 273 6.22 28.04 -7.54
C LEU A 273 4.76 28.31 -7.99
N ASN A 274 4.39 27.84 -9.19
CA ASN A 274 3.03 27.99 -9.74
C ASN A 274 1.97 27.20 -8.95
N LEU A 275 2.35 26.08 -8.32
CA LEU A 275 1.46 25.31 -7.45
C LEU A 275 1.11 26.09 -6.18
N LEU A 276 2.06 26.85 -5.62
CA LEU A 276 1.79 27.72 -4.47
C LEU A 276 0.79 28.82 -4.78
N LEU A 277 0.91 29.46 -5.95
CA LEU A 277 -0.02 30.51 -6.37
C LEU A 277 -1.48 30.00 -6.42
N PHE A 278 -1.68 28.75 -6.84
CA PHE A 278 -2.98 28.10 -6.84
C PHE A 278 -3.50 27.79 -5.42
N MET A 279 -2.60 27.54 -4.47
CA MET A 279 -2.95 27.28 -3.08
C MET A 279 -3.23 28.54 -2.26
N LEU A 280 -2.79 29.72 -2.71
CA LEU A 280 -2.94 30.98 -1.98
C LEU A 280 -4.37 31.29 -1.51
N PRO A 281 -5.46 31.05 -2.28
CA PRO A 281 -6.82 31.28 -1.78
C PRO A 281 -7.21 30.37 -0.60
N SER A 282 -6.61 29.18 -0.51
CA SER A 282 -6.81 28.24 0.61
C SER A 282 -5.89 28.58 1.79
N LEU A 283 -4.70 29.15 1.52
CA LEU A 283 -3.75 29.60 2.54
C LEU A 283 -4.08 30.98 3.11
N SER A 284 -4.80 31.85 2.39
CA SER A 284 -5.24 33.16 2.88
C SER A 284 -6.32 33.08 3.97
N GLN A 285 -6.87 31.89 4.21
CA GLN A 285 -7.71 31.59 5.37
C GLN A 285 -6.90 31.24 6.63
N ILE A 286 -5.57 31.14 6.49
CA ILE A 286 -4.62 30.83 7.55
C ILE A 286 -3.89 32.12 7.88
N ASN A 287 -4.15 32.67 9.07
CA ASN A 287 -3.29 33.72 9.62
C ASN A 287 -1.96 33.04 10.01
N LEU A 288 -0.98 33.08 9.10
CA LEU A 288 0.42 32.75 9.37
C LEU A 288 1.07 33.80 10.28
#